data_AF-A0A964UKH1-F1
#
_entry.id   AF-A0A964UKH1-F1
#
_cell.length_a   1.000
_cell.length_b   1.000
_cell.length_c   1.000
_cell.angle_alpha   90.00
_cell.angle_beta   90.00
_cell.angle_gamma   90.00
#
_symmetry.space_group_name_H-M   'P 1'
#
loop_
_entity.id
_entity.type
_entity.pdbx_description
1 polymer ?
#
loop_
_entity_poly.entity_id
_entity_poly.type
_entity_poly.pdbx_seq_one_letter_code
_entity_poly.pdbx_strand_id
1 'polypeptide(L)'
;MNLTPGVTYEVQVKKGNDLYCTDVTTRSDTFPIGKTTDLGDRSGVVTISEGGSPNGYHLVTGGTITGGRSGVIIDAPYVIVRGLTIRDPERHGIELRRNAHHVVIEGNDVSGWGGIRNDRGFGYNGDAAVYSGPQHSKHIHHITIQNNVLHDPRSDSNSWREFNPSMSGEGCDPNSGRDNPWCHPEGPQAITLMGHTGGNIVIRYNAIFSNYDHMYNDAIGSISGNFGPEGFPGPNSDIYGNFVSHFMDNGMELEGGGRNVRVWGNHIRGLQVPDTYRNSLGQPISSGIDAFGLSAVHIGPVYLFDNVLDRNERGGTAFKLQSYVKTETPPNWKHRRFGGGAVYVLHNTSVNWGTIFYGSGKDLTGVISRNNLFEGDTGIGWSQHVIDSSFQNDVHNMELSRQVRGIRGRASFRGDSYQLAPGSIGIDQAMRLPNINDCFNGSAPDVGAFELGDEQACAGQ
;
A
#
# COMPACT_ATOMS: atom_id res chain seq x y z
N MET A 1 9.81 7.69 13.46
CA MET A 1 11.28 7.89 13.34
C MET A 1 11.42 9.25 12.69
N ASN A 2 11.57 10.31 13.48
CA ASN A 2 11.27 11.67 13.01
C ASN A 2 12.58 12.38 12.68
N LEU A 3 13.34 11.76 11.76
CA LEU A 3 14.58 12.34 11.28
C LEU A 3 14.25 13.45 10.29
N THR A 4 14.76 14.66 10.54
CA THR A 4 14.69 15.77 9.61
C THR A 4 15.30 15.37 8.25
N PRO A 5 14.60 15.58 7.13
CA PRO A 5 15.11 15.34 5.78
C PRO A 5 16.37 16.15 5.46
N GLY A 6 17.30 15.57 4.69
CA GLY A 6 18.54 16.24 4.27
C GLY A 6 19.56 16.47 5.38
N VAL A 7 19.42 15.82 6.54
CA VAL A 7 20.29 15.98 7.71
C VAL A 7 21.17 14.74 7.91
N THR A 8 22.41 14.98 8.30
CA THR A 8 23.37 13.93 8.67
C THR A 8 23.23 13.57 10.14
N TYR A 9 23.12 12.27 10.41
CA TYR A 9 23.04 11.69 11.74
C TYR A 9 24.16 10.67 11.93
N GLU A 10 24.73 10.61 13.13
CA GLU A 10 25.56 9.49 13.54
C GLU A 10 24.64 8.32 13.93
N VAL A 11 24.84 7.17 13.29
CA VAL A 11 24.18 5.92 13.62
C VAL A 11 25.14 5.05 14.40
N GLN A 12 24.70 4.64 15.59
CA GLN A 12 25.43 3.73 16.46
C GLN A 12 24.75 2.36 16.48
N VAL A 13 25.50 1.31 16.18
CA VAL A 13 25.05 -0.09 16.27
C VAL A 13 25.90 -0.80 17.30
N LYS A 14 25.27 -1.33 18.36
CA LYS A 14 25.96 -2.14 19.38
C LYS A 14 25.73 -3.63 19.13
N LYS A 15 26.81 -4.41 19.05
CA LYS A 15 26.76 -5.88 18.95
C LYS A 15 27.59 -6.49 20.09
N GLY A 16 26.91 -7.01 21.11
CA GLY A 16 27.58 -7.45 22.34
C GLY A 16 28.22 -6.26 23.06
N ASN A 17 29.54 -6.30 23.26
CA ASN A 17 30.29 -5.17 23.85
C ASN A 17 30.85 -4.20 22.81
N ASP A 18 30.79 -4.55 21.52
CA ASP A 18 31.35 -3.72 20.45
C ASP A 18 30.34 -2.65 20.02
N LEU A 19 30.83 -1.42 19.80
CA LEU A 19 30.09 -0.29 19.30
C LEU A 19 30.63 0.10 17.92
N TYR A 20 29.75 0.15 16.92
CA TYR A 20 30.06 0.58 15.57
C TYR A 20 29.34 1.90 15.31
N CYS A 21 30.06 2.89 14.78
CA CYS A 21 29.50 4.19 14.42
C CYS A 21 29.68 4.45 12.93
N THR A 22 28.68 5.05 12.30
CA THR A 22 28.77 5.58 10.93
C THR A 22 27.85 6.77 10.78
N ASP A 23 28.22 7.72 9.92
CA ASP A 23 27.32 8.81 9.55
C ASP A 23 26.41 8.38 8.40
N VAL A 24 25.14 8.77 8.47
CA VAL A 24 24.16 8.61 7.39
C VAL A 24 23.45 9.93 7.16
N THR A 25 23.11 10.24 5.92
CA THR A 25 22.33 11.44 5.58
C THR A 25 20.96 11.03 5.10
N THR A 26 19.91 11.59 5.71
CA THR A 26 18.53 11.36 5.25
C THR A 26 18.33 11.98 3.87
N ARG A 27 17.42 11.39 3.10
CA ARG A 27 17.02 11.95 1.81
C ARG A 27 16.48 13.38 2.02
N SER A 28 16.91 14.32 1.17
CA SER A 28 16.37 15.68 1.16
C SER A 28 14.97 15.69 0.54
N ASP A 29 14.08 16.49 1.14
CA ASP A 29 12.76 16.83 0.58
C ASP A 29 12.77 18.18 -0.15
N THR A 30 13.95 18.79 -0.29
CA THR A 30 14.13 19.98 -1.12
C THR A 30 14.59 19.56 -2.52
N PHE A 31 13.77 19.88 -3.52
CA PHE A 31 14.06 19.63 -4.92
C PHE A 31 14.39 20.97 -5.60
N PRO A 32 15.67 21.35 -5.77
CA PRO A 32 16.04 22.63 -6.36
C PRO A 32 15.54 22.69 -7.80
N ILE A 33 15.00 23.83 -8.23
CA ILE A 33 14.45 24.01 -9.58
C ILE A 33 15.50 24.72 -10.44
N GLY A 34 15.88 24.10 -11.55
CA GLY A 34 16.80 24.67 -12.54
C GLY A 34 16.10 25.20 -13.80
N LYS A 35 14.94 24.62 -14.13
CA LYS A 35 14.11 24.99 -15.28
C LYS A 35 12.64 24.85 -14.92
N THR A 36 11.79 25.72 -15.46
CA THR A 36 10.33 25.62 -15.34
C THR A 36 9.69 25.66 -16.73
N THR A 37 8.76 24.74 -16.97
CA THR A 37 7.88 24.71 -18.15
C THR A 37 6.44 24.72 -17.66
N ASP A 38 5.70 25.77 -18.02
CA ASP A 38 4.25 25.82 -17.87
C ASP A 38 3.60 25.18 -19.10
N LEU A 39 2.77 24.16 -18.92
CA LEU A 39 2.13 23.48 -20.04
C LEU A 39 0.94 24.28 -20.57
N GLY A 40 0.18 24.97 -19.72
CA GLY A 40 -1.17 25.42 -20.04
C GLY A 40 -2.10 24.26 -20.41
N ASP A 41 -3.31 24.58 -20.85
CA ASP A 41 -4.29 23.56 -21.23
C ASP A 41 -3.92 22.89 -22.56
N ARG A 42 -3.99 21.55 -22.60
CA ARG A 42 -3.64 20.74 -23.77
C ARG A 42 -4.53 19.52 -23.90
N SER A 43 -4.67 19.04 -25.13
CA SER A 43 -5.27 17.75 -25.44
C SER A 43 -4.24 16.78 -26.01
N GLY A 44 -4.34 15.52 -25.64
CA GLY A 44 -3.43 14.46 -26.06
C GLY A 44 -2.20 14.33 -25.17
N VAL A 45 -1.31 13.43 -25.57
CA VAL A 45 -0.16 13.01 -24.76
C VAL A 45 0.89 14.11 -24.66
N VAL A 46 1.31 14.44 -23.43
CA VAL A 46 2.50 15.28 -23.18
C VAL A 46 3.69 14.39 -22.85
N THR A 47 4.76 14.46 -23.64
CA THR A 47 6.02 13.74 -23.36
C THR A 47 7.09 14.69 -22.85
N ILE A 48 7.63 14.39 -21.67
CA ILE A 48 8.74 15.08 -21.04
C ILE A 48 10.00 14.24 -21.27
N SER A 49 10.79 14.62 -22.27
CA SER A 49 12.06 13.97 -22.64
C SER A 49 13.30 14.79 -22.24
N GLU A 50 13.10 15.98 -21.69
CA GLU A 50 14.16 16.83 -21.16
C GLU A 50 14.14 16.78 -19.63
N GLY A 51 15.27 16.40 -19.03
CA GLY A 51 15.45 16.30 -17.59
C GLY A 51 16.28 17.42 -17.02
N GLY A 52 16.34 17.48 -15.69
CA GLY A 52 17.22 18.38 -14.95
C GLY A 52 18.50 17.70 -14.48
N SER A 53 19.00 18.17 -13.34
CA SER A 53 20.14 17.62 -12.61
C SER A 53 19.86 17.61 -11.10
N PRO A 54 20.71 16.97 -10.26
CA PRO A 54 20.58 17.04 -8.80
C PRO A 54 20.51 18.46 -8.22
N ASN A 55 21.15 19.43 -8.89
CA ASN A 55 21.21 20.82 -8.45
C ASN A 55 20.11 21.70 -9.06
N GLY A 56 19.27 21.14 -9.92
CA GLY A 56 18.26 21.90 -10.65
C GLY A 56 17.38 20.97 -11.48
N TYR A 57 16.27 20.53 -10.90
CA TYR A 57 15.24 19.74 -11.54
C TYR A 57 14.52 20.56 -12.61
N HIS A 58 14.00 19.86 -13.61
CA HIS A 58 13.05 20.41 -14.56
C HIS A 58 11.64 20.32 -13.97
N LEU A 59 11.10 21.45 -13.54
CA LEU A 59 9.71 21.59 -13.12
C LEU A 59 8.80 21.71 -14.35
N VAL A 60 7.84 20.80 -14.46
CA VAL A 60 6.74 20.85 -15.42
C VAL A 60 5.44 21.03 -14.64
N THR A 61 4.70 22.10 -14.93
CA THR A 61 3.57 22.54 -14.12
C THR A 61 2.52 23.26 -14.96
N GLY A 62 1.39 23.62 -14.34
CA GLY A 62 0.33 24.45 -14.93
C GLY A 62 -0.54 23.75 -15.98
N GLY A 63 -1.86 23.88 -15.83
CA GLY A 63 -2.85 23.54 -16.86
C GLY A 63 -3.54 22.18 -16.72
N THR A 64 -4.52 21.98 -17.60
CA THR A 64 -5.29 20.75 -17.73
C THR A 64 -4.85 19.96 -18.95
N ILE A 65 -4.52 18.68 -18.77
CA ILE A 65 -4.21 17.74 -19.85
C ILE A 65 -5.40 16.80 -20.04
N THR A 66 -5.98 16.75 -21.23
CA THR A 66 -7.13 15.89 -21.53
C THR A 66 -6.81 14.83 -22.59
N GLY A 67 -7.22 13.58 -22.36
CA GLY A 67 -7.11 12.50 -23.34
C GLY A 67 -5.68 12.03 -23.61
N GLY A 68 -5.49 11.36 -24.76
CA GLY A 68 -4.24 10.71 -25.14
C GLY A 68 -4.08 9.33 -24.51
N ARG A 69 -3.23 8.47 -25.10
CA ARG A 69 -2.99 7.12 -24.55
C ARG A 69 -2.55 7.16 -23.08
N SER A 70 -1.62 8.07 -22.79
CA SER A 70 -1.24 8.47 -21.44
C SER A 70 -1.36 10.00 -21.35
N GLY A 71 -1.74 10.56 -20.21
CA GLY A 71 -1.83 12.02 -20.07
C GLY A 71 -0.44 12.66 -20.17
N VAL A 72 0.45 12.24 -19.27
CA VAL A 72 1.86 12.65 -19.25
C VAL A 72 2.76 11.42 -19.32
N ILE A 73 3.82 11.50 -20.12
CA ILE A 73 4.91 10.53 -20.16
C ILE A 73 6.17 11.23 -19.66
N ILE A 74 6.80 10.67 -18.64
CA ILE A 74 8.11 11.10 -18.14
C ILE A 74 9.14 10.10 -18.65
N ASP A 75 10.02 10.54 -19.55
CA ASP A 75 11.15 9.76 -20.04
C ASP A 75 12.45 10.55 -19.91
N ALA A 76 12.65 11.15 -18.73
CA ALA A 76 13.82 11.92 -18.39
C ALA A 76 14.06 11.93 -16.85
N PRO A 77 15.31 12.12 -16.41
CA PRO A 77 15.63 12.15 -15.00
C PRO A 77 15.49 13.56 -14.41
N TYR A 78 15.41 13.67 -13.07
CA TYR A 78 15.35 14.97 -12.36
C TYR A 78 14.21 15.85 -12.86
N VAL A 79 13.02 15.27 -12.94
CA VAL A 79 11.78 15.94 -13.36
C VAL A 79 10.86 16.10 -12.16
N ILE A 80 10.22 17.25 -12.03
CA ILE A 80 9.08 17.46 -11.13
C ILE A 80 7.85 17.68 -12.00
N VAL A 81 6.80 16.86 -11.84
CA VAL A 81 5.48 17.13 -12.42
C VAL A 81 4.57 17.60 -11.29
N ARG A 82 4.18 18.88 -11.34
CA ARG A 82 3.47 19.54 -10.24
C ARG A 82 2.20 20.25 -10.66
N GLY A 83 1.12 20.08 -9.90
CA GLY A 83 -0.04 20.96 -9.98
C GLY A 83 -0.82 20.85 -11.30
N LEU A 84 -0.75 19.70 -11.98
CA LEU A 84 -1.53 19.44 -13.18
C LEU A 84 -2.89 18.85 -12.84
N THR A 85 -3.89 19.17 -13.65
CA THR A 85 -5.13 18.39 -13.74
C THR A 85 -5.05 17.50 -14.97
N ILE A 86 -5.11 16.17 -14.81
CA ILE A 86 -5.02 15.19 -15.90
C ILE A 86 -6.34 14.43 -15.96
N ARG A 87 -7.07 14.56 -17.07
CA ARG A 87 -8.38 13.92 -17.26
C ARG A 87 -8.44 13.05 -18.49
N ASP A 88 -9.18 11.96 -18.35
CA ASP A 88 -9.59 11.09 -19.45
C ASP A 88 -8.47 10.46 -20.31
N PRO A 89 -7.26 10.16 -19.81
CA PRO A 89 -6.30 9.43 -20.63
C PRO A 89 -6.82 8.02 -20.93
N GLU A 90 -6.52 7.48 -22.11
CA GLU A 90 -7.09 6.20 -22.55
C GLU A 90 -6.60 5.04 -21.67
N ARG A 91 -5.37 5.11 -21.13
CA ARG A 91 -4.74 4.05 -20.31
C ARG A 91 -4.21 4.57 -18.98
N HIS A 92 -3.26 5.51 -19.00
CA HIS A 92 -2.54 5.92 -17.79
C HIS A 92 -2.54 7.44 -17.59
N GLY A 93 -2.59 7.90 -16.34
CA GLY A 93 -2.41 9.33 -16.02
C GLY A 93 -1.01 9.82 -16.33
N ILE A 94 -0.05 9.37 -15.54
CA ILE A 94 1.37 9.70 -15.62
C ILE A 94 2.17 8.40 -15.79
N GLU A 95 2.81 8.23 -16.94
CA GLU A 95 3.62 7.06 -17.28
C GLU A 95 5.12 7.36 -17.10
N LEU A 96 5.77 6.59 -16.24
CA LEU A 96 7.22 6.58 -16.05
C LEU A 96 7.87 5.61 -17.04
N ARG A 97 8.83 6.11 -17.81
CA ARG A 97 9.59 5.33 -18.80
C ARG A 97 11.05 5.15 -18.41
N ARG A 98 11.80 4.52 -19.30
CA ARG A 98 13.16 4.03 -19.08
C ARG A 98 14.10 5.05 -18.43
N ASN A 99 13.99 6.33 -18.76
CA ASN A 99 14.90 7.34 -18.21
C ASN A 99 14.33 8.07 -16.98
N ALA A 100 13.15 7.68 -16.48
CA ALA A 100 12.53 8.29 -15.32
C ALA A 100 13.16 7.77 -14.01
N HIS A 101 14.11 8.56 -13.48
CA HIS A 101 14.66 8.38 -12.15
C HIS A 101 14.92 9.74 -11.49
N HIS A 102 14.86 9.81 -10.16
CA HIS A 102 14.87 11.10 -9.44
C HIS A 102 13.69 11.96 -9.91
N VAL A 103 12.49 11.40 -9.92
CA VAL A 103 11.26 12.08 -10.36
C VAL A 103 10.38 12.38 -9.16
N VAL A 104 9.76 13.56 -9.16
CA VAL A 104 8.76 13.97 -8.18
C VAL A 104 7.44 14.20 -8.91
N ILE A 105 6.39 13.49 -8.51
CA ILE A 105 5.02 13.67 -8.97
C ILE A 105 4.24 14.23 -7.78
N GLU A 106 3.85 15.50 -7.84
CA GLU A 106 3.22 16.12 -6.68
C GLU A 106 2.09 17.12 -6.94
N GLY A 107 1.10 17.15 -6.05
CA GLY A 107 0.03 18.15 -6.15
C GLY A 107 -0.83 18.01 -7.40
N ASN A 108 -0.82 16.86 -8.08
CA ASN A 108 -1.61 16.64 -9.29
C ASN A 108 -2.98 16.06 -8.94
N ASP A 109 -3.98 16.41 -9.75
CA ASP A 109 -5.31 15.80 -9.76
C ASP A 109 -5.40 14.92 -11.02
N VAL A 110 -5.63 13.62 -10.83
CA VAL A 110 -5.67 12.65 -11.94
C VAL A 110 -6.95 11.83 -11.84
N SER A 111 -7.75 11.87 -12.91
CA SER A 111 -9.05 11.21 -12.98
C SER A 111 -9.43 10.74 -14.40
N GLY A 112 -10.41 9.84 -14.51
CA GLY A 112 -10.96 9.36 -15.79
C GLY A 112 -10.01 8.50 -16.62
N TRP A 113 -8.92 7.98 -16.03
CA TRP A 113 -7.96 7.14 -16.76
C TRP A 113 -8.48 5.72 -17.01
N GLY A 114 -7.86 5.01 -17.94
CA GLY A 114 -8.02 3.56 -18.08
C GLY A 114 -9.10 3.13 -19.06
N GLY A 115 -8.84 2.05 -19.79
CA GLY A 115 -9.77 1.52 -20.79
C GLY A 115 -10.89 0.70 -20.15
N ILE A 116 -12.01 0.57 -20.87
CA ILE A 116 -13.10 -0.36 -20.55
C ILE A 116 -12.99 -1.57 -21.50
N ARG A 117 -13.06 -2.79 -20.97
CA ARG A 117 -13.08 -4.02 -21.76
C ARG A 117 -14.50 -4.28 -22.27
N ASN A 118 -14.59 -4.74 -23.52
CA ASN A 118 -15.87 -4.97 -24.21
C ASN A 118 -16.67 -6.19 -23.68
N ASP A 119 -16.08 -7.02 -22.83
CA ASP A 119 -16.66 -8.29 -22.40
C ASP A 119 -17.61 -8.17 -21.21
N ARG A 120 -17.41 -7.19 -20.30
CA ARG A 120 -18.36 -6.87 -19.20
C ARG A 120 -18.36 -5.43 -18.67
N GLY A 121 -17.57 -4.51 -19.22
CA GLY A 121 -17.49 -3.14 -18.71
C GLY A 121 -16.43 -2.94 -17.61
N PHE A 122 -15.71 -3.99 -17.20
CA PHE A 122 -14.56 -3.89 -16.29
C PHE A 122 -13.33 -3.28 -16.98
N GLY A 123 -12.42 -2.75 -16.18
CA GLY A 123 -11.18 -2.13 -16.64
C GLY A 123 -10.13 -3.12 -17.15
N TYR A 124 -9.16 -2.59 -17.89
CA TYR A 124 -7.92 -3.33 -18.15
C TYR A 124 -7.07 -3.37 -16.89
N ASN A 125 -6.61 -4.58 -16.53
CA ASN A 125 -5.80 -4.78 -15.33
C ASN A 125 -4.51 -3.93 -15.36
N GLY A 126 -4.27 -3.16 -14.31
CA GLY A 126 -3.08 -2.33 -14.14
C GLY A 126 -3.05 -1.02 -14.94
N ASP A 127 -4.18 -0.61 -15.54
CA ASP A 127 -4.34 0.77 -15.98
C ASP A 127 -4.34 1.69 -14.75
N ALA A 128 -3.55 2.78 -14.77
CA ALA A 128 -3.23 3.49 -13.53
C ALA A 128 -3.02 4.99 -13.65
N ALA A 129 -3.34 5.73 -12.59
CA ALA A 129 -3.10 7.16 -12.51
C ALA A 129 -1.59 7.48 -12.51
N VAL A 130 -0.78 6.67 -11.82
CA VAL A 130 0.69 6.66 -11.98
C VAL A 130 1.15 5.26 -12.33
N TYR A 131 1.87 5.12 -13.44
CA TYR A 131 2.21 3.82 -14.02
C TYR A 131 3.68 3.71 -14.41
N SER A 132 4.27 2.53 -14.21
CA SER A 132 5.48 2.09 -14.91
C SER A 132 5.30 0.69 -15.45
N GLY A 133 5.61 0.49 -16.74
CA GLY A 133 5.55 -0.82 -17.39
C GLY A 133 6.75 -1.74 -17.09
N PRO A 134 6.62 -3.06 -17.33
CA PRO A 134 7.66 -4.05 -17.03
C PRO A 134 8.96 -3.85 -17.82
N GLN A 135 8.88 -3.27 -19.02
CA GLN A 135 10.05 -2.92 -19.84
C GLN A 135 10.87 -1.75 -19.27
N HIS A 136 10.31 -1.00 -18.32
CA HIS A 136 10.93 0.19 -17.72
C HIS A 136 11.33 -0.02 -16.26
N SER A 137 10.63 -0.90 -15.53
CA SER A 137 10.71 -1.07 -14.07
C SER A 137 12.13 -1.08 -13.51
N LYS A 138 13.07 -1.85 -14.07
CA LYS A 138 14.47 -1.91 -13.60
C LYS A 138 15.23 -0.58 -13.59
N HIS A 139 14.74 0.42 -14.31
CA HIS A 139 15.30 1.76 -14.38
C HIS A 139 14.55 2.77 -13.50
N ILE A 140 13.41 2.38 -12.94
CA ILE A 140 12.60 3.23 -12.07
C ILE A 140 13.15 3.13 -10.65
N HIS A 141 13.73 4.23 -10.18
CA HIS A 141 14.24 4.38 -8.83
C HIS A 141 14.25 5.84 -8.40
N HIS A 142 14.28 6.09 -7.09
CA HIS A 142 14.28 7.46 -6.55
C HIS A 142 13.06 8.26 -7.04
N ILE A 143 11.88 7.67 -6.91
CA ILE A 143 10.61 8.31 -7.28
C ILE A 143 9.95 8.81 -6.00
N THR A 144 9.37 10.01 -6.06
CA THR A 144 8.47 10.52 -5.02
C THR A 144 7.11 10.79 -5.63
N ILE A 145 6.07 10.17 -5.11
CA ILE A 145 4.66 10.41 -5.47
C ILE A 145 4.00 10.99 -4.23
N GLN A 146 3.69 12.29 -4.22
CA GLN A 146 3.20 12.95 -3.02
C GLN A 146 2.10 13.98 -3.22
N ASN A 147 1.22 14.14 -2.23
CA ASN A 147 0.20 15.21 -2.25
C ASN A 147 -0.68 15.19 -3.51
N ASN A 148 -0.83 14.05 -4.18
CA ASN A 148 -1.70 13.94 -5.35
C ASN A 148 -3.10 13.48 -4.94
N VAL A 149 -4.09 13.86 -5.74
CA VAL A 149 -5.45 13.32 -5.71
C VAL A 149 -5.59 12.37 -6.90
N LEU A 150 -5.69 11.07 -6.62
CA LEU A 150 -5.79 10.03 -7.65
C LEU A 150 -7.16 9.37 -7.48
N HIS A 151 -8.09 9.65 -8.38
CA HIS A 151 -9.49 9.30 -8.14
C HIS A 151 -10.32 9.04 -9.40
N ASP A 152 -11.36 8.22 -9.25
CA ASP A 152 -12.37 7.96 -10.28
C ASP A 152 -11.74 7.54 -11.63
N PRO A 153 -11.09 6.34 -11.70
CA PRO A 153 -10.76 5.75 -12.99
C PRO A 153 -12.02 5.62 -13.85
N ARG A 154 -11.87 5.57 -15.17
CA ARG A 154 -13.02 5.45 -16.09
C ARG A 154 -13.81 4.17 -15.89
N SER A 155 -13.13 3.09 -15.50
CA SER A 155 -13.69 1.73 -15.41
C SER A 155 -13.77 1.21 -13.98
N ASP A 156 -14.62 0.20 -13.79
CA ASP A 156 -14.75 -0.54 -12.54
C ASP A 156 -13.83 -1.78 -12.53
N SER A 157 -13.62 -2.35 -11.35
CA SER A 157 -12.98 -3.66 -11.17
C SER A 157 -13.99 -4.71 -10.73
N ASN A 158 -13.80 -5.97 -11.11
CA ASN A 158 -14.62 -7.04 -10.55
C ASN A 158 -14.27 -7.29 -9.08
N SER A 159 -15.25 -7.63 -8.25
CA SER A 159 -14.99 -8.23 -6.94
C SER A 159 -14.62 -9.71 -7.04
N TRP A 160 -14.18 -10.28 -5.91
CA TRP A 160 -13.86 -11.71 -5.80
C TRP A 160 -15.01 -12.65 -6.14
N ARG A 161 -16.28 -12.20 -6.09
CA ARG A 161 -17.46 -13.01 -6.43
C ARG A 161 -18.12 -12.64 -7.75
N GLU A 162 -17.47 -11.81 -8.54
CA GLU A 162 -18.00 -11.42 -9.84
C GLU A 162 -17.28 -12.16 -10.94
N PHE A 163 -18.07 -12.84 -11.77
CA PHE A 163 -17.55 -13.51 -12.92
C PHE A 163 -16.96 -12.50 -13.91
N ASN A 164 -15.67 -12.67 -14.19
CA ASN A 164 -14.94 -11.90 -15.19
C ASN A 164 -14.39 -12.86 -16.28
N PRO A 165 -15.01 -12.93 -17.49
CA PRO A 165 -14.63 -13.88 -18.56
C PRO A 165 -13.23 -13.65 -19.13
N SER A 166 -12.65 -12.53 -18.73
CA SER A 166 -11.50 -11.90 -19.32
C SER A 166 -10.20 -12.23 -18.56
N MET A 167 -10.36 -12.97 -17.45
CA MET A 167 -9.34 -13.40 -16.52
C MET A 167 -8.36 -14.43 -17.09
N SER A 168 -7.08 -14.27 -16.74
CA SER A 168 -6.08 -15.32 -16.81
C SER A 168 -5.86 -15.94 -15.42
N GLY A 169 -6.66 -16.93 -15.00
CA GLY A 169 -6.45 -17.61 -13.71
C GLY A 169 -7.49 -18.70 -13.36
N GLU A 170 -7.08 -19.69 -12.56
CA GLU A 170 -7.96 -20.74 -12.06
C GLU A 170 -9.00 -20.15 -11.07
N GLY A 171 -10.30 -20.42 -11.28
CA GLY A 171 -11.37 -20.01 -10.35
C GLY A 171 -12.48 -19.15 -10.97
N CYS A 172 -12.23 -18.60 -12.15
CA CYS A 172 -13.18 -17.79 -12.92
C CYS A 172 -13.64 -18.50 -14.20
N ASP A 173 -14.12 -19.73 -14.07
CA ASP A 173 -14.69 -20.51 -15.19
C ASP A 173 -16.22 -20.57 -15.04
N PRO A 174 -16.99 -19.99 -15.98
CA PRO A 174 -18.45 -19.99 -15.89
C PRO A 174 -19.02 -21.40 -16.12
N ASN A 175 -18.23 -22.32 -16.67
CA ASN A 175 -18.59 -23.71 -16.90
C ASN A 175 -18.11 -24.65 -15.78
N SER A 176 -17.47 -24.11 -14.72
CA SER A 176 -16.98 -24.91 -13.60
C SER A 176 -18.11 -25.54 -12.75
N GLY A 177 -19.36 -25.16 -13.00
CA GLY A 177 -20.54 -25.63 -12.26
C GLY A 177 -20.56 -25.16 -10.80
N ARG A 178 -19.73 -24.16 -10.43
CA ARG A 178 -19.71 -23.58 -9.09
C ARG A 178 -20.74 -22.46 -9.01
N ASP A 179 -21.61 -22.52 -8.00
CA ASP A 179 -22.63 -21.49 -7.74
C ASP A 179 -22.04 -20.15 -7.24
N ASN A 180 -20.73 -20.12 -6.92
CA ASN A 180 -20.02 -18.94 -6.42
C ASN A 180 -18.63 -18.85 -7.07
N PRO A 181 -18.40 -17.95 -8.04
CA PRO A 181 -17.08 -17.78 -8.64
C PRO A 181 -16.11 -17.13 -7.63
N TRP A 182 -14.85 -17.52 -7.69
CA TRP A 182 -13.75 -16.87 -6.97
C TRP A 182 -12.81 -16.28 -8.00
N CYS A 183 -13.16 -15.09 -8.48
CA CYS A 183 -12.44 -14.40 -9.55
C CYS A 183 -11.57 -13.31 -8.97
N HIS A 184 -10.24 -13.46 -9.08
CA HIS A 184 -9.31 -12.39 -8.73
C HIS A 184 -9.77 -11.04 -9.32
N PRO A 185 -9.80 -9.95 -8.54
CA PRO A 185 -10.09 -8.63 -9.06
C PRO A 185 -9.08 -8.21 -10.15
N GLU A 186 -9.60 -7.85 -11.31
CA GLU A 186 -8.86 -7.19 -12.39
C GLU A 186 -9.52 -5.84 -12.68
N GLY A 187 -8.69 -4.81 -12.86
CA GLY A 187 -9.16 -3.48 -13.23
C GLY A 187 -8.10 -2.40 -12.97
N PRO A 188 -8.51 -1.12 -12.89
CA PRO A 188 -7.57 -0.03 -12.68
C PRO A 188 -6.97 -0.04 -11.27
N GLN A 189 -5.75 0.48 -11.15
CA GLN A 189 -5.09 0.81 -9.88
C GLN A 189 -4.84 2.32 -9.81
N ALA A 190 -4.63 2.91 -8.62
CA ALA A 190 -4.19 4.31 -8.55
C ALA A 190 -2.69 4.42 -8.87
N ILE A 191 -1.88 3.54 -8.30
CA ILE A 191 -0.42 3.49 -8.53
C ILE A 191 -0.01 2.06 -8.86
N THR A 192 0.56 1.87 -10.06
CA THR A 192 1.17 0.61 -10.49
C THR A 192 2.63 0.82 -10.84
N LEU A 193 3.54 0.28 -10.04
CA LEU A 193 4.96 0.21 -10.40
C LEU A 193 5.37 -1.26 -10.53
N MET A 194 5.58 -1.71 -11.78
CA MET A 194 5.85 -3.13 -12.06
C MET A 194 7.06 -3.65 -11.29
N GLY A 195 6.96 -4.89 -10.80
CA GLY A 195 7.69 -5.44 -9.65
C GLY A 195 9.21 -5.57 -9.73
N HIS A 196 9.91 -4.92 -10.66
CA HIS A 196 11.37 -4.95 -10.73
C HIS A 196 11.99 -3.56 -10.54
N THR A 197 11.37 -2.69 -9.74
CA THR A 197 11.93 -1.34 -9.50
C THR A 197 13.30 -1.40 -8.83
N GLY A 198 14.13 -0.38 -9.07
CA GLY A 198 15.41 -0.21 -8.40
C GLY A 198 15.30 0.24 -6.94
N GLY A 199 14.08 0.45 -6.42
CA GLY A 199 13.82 0.91 -5.06
C GLY A 199 14.01 2.40 -4.84
N ASN A 200 14.09 2.83 -3.58
CA ASN A 200 14.04 4.24 -3.17
C ASN A 200 12.76 4.93 -3.66
N ILE A 201 11.63 4.23 -3.56
CA ILE A 201 10.32 4.76 -3.90
C ILE A 201 9.70 5.37 -2.65
N VAL A 202 9.19 6.59 -2.75
CA VAL A 202 8.46 7.28 -1.67
C VAL A 202 7.06 7.59 -2.15
N ILE A 203 6.04 7.06 -1.48
CA ILE A 203 4.63 7.33 -1.77
C ILE A 203 4.00 7.91 -0.52
N ARG A 204 3.66 9.21 -0.52
CA ARG A 204 3.19 9.85 0.71
C ARG A 204 2.11 10.91 0.54
N TYR A 205 1.24 11.04 1.53
CA TYR A 205 0.26 12.14 1.56
C TYR A 205 -0.65 12.22 0.32
N ASN A 206 -0.84 11.11 -0.39
CA ASN A 206 -1.77 11.06 -1.51
C ASN A 206 -3.18 10.76 -1.00
N ALA A 207 -4.18 11.36 -1.63
CA ALA A 207 -5.58 11.00 -1.47
C ALA A 207 -5.98 10.07 -2.61
N ILE A 208 -6.22 8.80 -2.29
CA ILE A 208 -6.60 7.75 -3.22
C ILE A 208 -7.99 7.25 -2.85
N PHE A 209 -8.98 7.64 -3.64
CA PHE A 209 -10.37 7.29 -3.42
C PHE A 209 -11.10 7.21 -4.74
N SER A 210 -12.33 6.71 -4.73
CA SER A 210 -13.17 6.64 -5.91
C SER A 210 -14.62 6.59 -5.44
N ASN A 211 -15.47 5.94 -6.22
CA ASN A 211 -16.84 5.58 -5.87
C ASN A 211 -17.11 4.11 -6.26
N TYR A 212 -18.28 3.59 -5.87
CA TYR A 212 -18.61 2.16 -6.02
C TYR A 212 -18.90 1.69 -7.45
N ASP A 213 -18.92 2.57 -8.44
CA ASP A 213 -19.00 2.22 -9.85
C ASP A 213 -17.63 2.30 -10.57
N HIS A 214 -16.59 2.68 -9.82
CA HIS A 214 -15.24 2.98 -10.35
C HIS A 214 -14.16 2.43 -9.40
N MET A 215 -14.33 1.21 -8.90
CA MET A 215 -13.47 0.64 -7.88
C MET A 215 -12.10 0.23 -8.45
N TYR A 216 -11.07 0.41 -7.65
CA TYR A 216 -9.75 -0.16 -7.92
C TYR A 216 -9.76 -1.68 -7.76
N ASN A 217 -8.89 -2.41 -8.46
CA ASN A 217 -8.63 -3.79 -8.06
C ASN A 217 -7.74 -3.75 -6.82
N ASP A 218 -6.49 -3.31 -6.98
CA ASP A 218 -5.65 -2.83 -5.89
C ASP A 218 -5.54 -1.30 -5.97
N ALA A 219 -5.49 -0.59 -4.85
CA ALA A 219 -5.26 0.85 -4.92
C ALA A 219 -3.78 1.18 -5.21
N ILE A 220 -2.84 0.51 -4.54
CA ILE A 220 -1.39 0.70 -4.73
C ILE A 220 -0.74 -0.67 -4.86
N GLY A 221 0.06 -0.91 -5.91
CA GLY A 221 0.76 -2.19 -6.05
C GLY A 221 1.51 -2.39 -7.34
N SER A 222 1.58 -3.66 -7.74
CA SER A 222 2.06 -4.12 -9.03
C SER A 222 1.02 -5.09 -9.61
N ILE A 223 1.29 -5.63 -10.79
CA ILE A 223 0.57 -6.81 -11.31
C ILE A 223 1.56 -7.95 -11.61
N SER A 224 2.76 -7.87 -11.02
CA SER A 224 3.87 -8.78 -11.26
C SER A 224 4.91 -8.71 -10.13
N GLY A 225 5.67 -9.80 -9.96
CA GLY A 225 6.80 -9.85 -9.03
C GLY A 225 6.48 -10.32 -7.61
N ASN A 226 5.22 -10.62 -7.30
CA ASN A 226 4.74 -10.96 -5.95
C ASN A 226 5.44 -12.19 -5.32
N PHE A 227 5.88 -13.15 -6.14
CA PHE A 227 6.52 -14.39 -5.71
C PHE A 227 7.99 -14.42 -6.12
N GLY A 228 8.78 -13.51 -5.58
CA GLY A 228 10.18 -13.36 -5.98
C GLY A 228 11.06 -12.55 -5.03
N PRO A 229 12.37 -12.46 -5.33
CA PRO A 229 13.29 -11.54 -4.65
C PRO A 229 13.10 -10.07 -5.06
N GLU A 230 12.28 -9.89 -6.09
CA GLU A 230 11.78 -8.64 -6.63
C GLU A 230 10.32 -8.49 -6.17
N GLY A 231 9.67 -7.37 -6.45
CA GLY A 231 8.30 -7.10 -6.03
C GLY A 231 8.08 -5.60 -5.83
N PHE A 232 6.87 -5.24 -5.42
CA PHE A 232 6.53 -3.86 -5.08
C PHE A 232 6.81 -3.59 -3.59
N PRO A 233 7.26 -2.38 -3.21
CA PRO A 233 7.67 -1.23 -4.04
C PRO A 233 9.12 -1.30 -4.54
N GLY A 234 9.85 -2.38 -4.23
CA GLY A 234 11.30 -2.47 -4.37
C GLY A 234 12.05 -2.03 -3.09
N PRO A 235 13.36 -2.27 -3.01
CA PRO A 235 14.13 -2.09 -1.77
C PRO A 235 14.21 -0.63 -1.29
N ASN A 236 14.37 -0.42 0.02
CA ASN A 236 14.61 0.90 0.62
C ASN A 236 13.52 1.93 0.31
N SER A 237 12.26 1.53 0.43
CA SER A 237 11.11 2.34 0.01
C SER A 237 10.19 2.67 1.18
N ASP A 238 9.53 3.83 1.09
CA ASP A 238 8.69 4.41 2.14
C ASP A 238 7.29 4.69 1.62
N ILE A 239 6.26 4.25 2.33
CA ILE A 239 4.86 4.48 1.97
C ILE A 239 4.12 5.00 3.19
N TYR A 240 3.75 6.28 3.23
CA TYR A 240 3.22 6.85 4.47
C TYR A 240 2.27 8.03 4.35
N GLY A 241 1.40 8.20 5.33
CA GLY A 241 0.47 9.34 5.36
C GLY A 241 -0.54 9.37 4.22
N ASN A 242 -0.71 8.27 3.47
CA ASN A 242 -1.68 8.21 2.38
C ASN A 242 -3.07 7.88 2.92
N PHE A 243 -4.10 8.43 2.30
CA PHE A 243 -5.48 7.98 2.46
C PHE A 243 -5.84 7.06 1.29
N VAL A 244 -6.34 5.86 1.58
CA VAL A 244 -6.68 4.84 0.56
C VAL A 244 -8.07 4.26 0.81
N SER A 245 -8.90 4.17 -0.22
CA SER A 245 -10.24 3.57 -0.18
C SER A 245 -10.66 3.04 -1.56
N HIS A 246 -11.82 2.36 -1.62
CA HIS A 246 -12.48 1.92 -2.86
C HIS A 246 -11.67 0.90 -3.70
N PHE A 247 -11.19 -0.18 -3.07
CA PHE A 247 -10.48 -1.28 -3.71
C PHE A 247 -11.21 -2.62 -3.54
N MET A 248 -10.95 -3.58 -4.44
CA MET A 248 -11.62 -4.89 -4.50
C MET A 248 -10.74 -6.08 -4.08
N ASP A 249 -9.42 -5.93 -4.15
CA ASP A 249 -8.43 -6.87 -3.63
C ASP A 249 -7.60 -6.19 -2.53
N ASN A 250 -6.47 -5.55 -2.83
CA ASN A 250 -5.61 -4.97 -1.79
C ASN A 250 -5.67 -3.43 -1.75
N GLY A 251 -5.74 -2.85 -0.54
CA GLY A 251 -5.49 -1.42 -0.35
C GLY A 251 -4.06 -1.06 -0.73
N MET A 252 -3.10 -1.87 -0.26
CA MET A 252 -1.70 -1.81 -0.71
C MET A 252 -1.14 -3.22 -0.87
N GLU A 253 -0.75 -3.59 -2.09
CA GLU A 253 -0.08 -4.85 -2.42
C GLU A 253 1.44 -4.66 -2.29
N LEU A 254 2.00 -5.14 -1.17
CA LEU A 254 3.39 -4.95 -0.75
C LEU A 254 4.17 -6.27 -0.80
N GLU A 255 4.07 -6.96 -1.93
CA GLU A 255 4.52 -8.35 -2.08
C GLU A 255 5.87 -8.49 -2.79
N GLY A 256 6.49 -9.66 -2.63
CA GLY A 256 7.78 -10.02 -3.20
C GLY A 256 8.94 -9.70 -2.27
N GLY A 257 9.98 -9.02 -2.77
CA GLY A 257 11.27 -8.90 -2.09
C GLY A 257 11.17 -8.24 -0.70
N GLY A 258 10.41 -7.15 -0.56
CA GLY A 258 10.16 -6.50 0.74
C GLY A 258 11.42 -6.16 1.55
N ARG A 259 12.47 -5.59 0.93
CA ARG A 259 13.78 -5.34 1.58
C ARG A 259 13.88 -3.93 2.12
N ASN A 260 13.84 -3.76 3.44
CA ASN A 260 13.90 -2.44 4.09
C ASN A 260 12.79 -1.53 3.56
N VAL A 261 11.54 -2.00 3.66
CA VAL A 261 10.34 -1.24 3.26
C VAL A 261 9.62 -0.78 4.53
N ARG A 262 9.30 0.51 4.60
CA ARG A 262 8.65 1.12 5.76
C ARG A 262 7.31 1.70 5.34
N VAL A 263 6.24 1.32 6.04
CA VAL A 263 4.87 1.68 5.72
C VAL A 263 4.20 2.21 6.98
N TRP A 264 3.91 3.51 7.05
CA TRP A 264 3.42 4.09 8.30
C TRP A 264 2.43 5.24 8.17
N GLY A 265 1.64 5.47 9.21
CA GLY A 265 0.72 6.61 9.24
C GLY A 265 -0.30 6.64 8.09
N ASN A 266 -0.49 5.53 7.37
CA ASN A 266 -1.47 5.45 6.30
C ASN A 266 -2.85 5.21 6.90
N HIS A 267 -3.87 5.77 6.26
CA HIS A 267 -5.26 5.54 6.58
C HIS A 267 -5.90 4.73 5.45
N ILE A 268 -6.15 3.44 5.69
CA ILE A 268 -6.85 2.56 4.75
C ILE A 268 -8.28 2.35 5.23
N ARG A 269 -9.22 2.80 4.41
CA ARG A 269 -10.65 2.65 4.65
C ARG A 269 -11.18 1.47 3.86
N GLY A 270 -11.78 0.53 4.58
CA GLY A 270 -12.45 -0.62 4.00
C GLY A 270 -13.73 -0.26 3.23
N LEU A 271 -14.41 -1.30 2.76
CA LEU A 271 -15.60 -1.16 1.95
C LEU A 271 -16.83 -0.84 2.83
N GLN A 272 -17.51 0.28 2.56
CA GLN A 272 -18.68 0.77 3.32
C GLN A 272 -19.98 0.63 2.52
N VAL A 273 -20.23 -0.56 1.98
CA VAL A 273 -21.45 -0.84 1.22
C VAL A 273 -22.36 -1.79 2.00
N PRO A 274 -23.68 -1.52 2.08
CA PRO A 274 -24.62 -2.43 2.71
C PRO A 274 -24.71 -3.73 1.92
N ASP A 275 -25.12 -4.83 2.57
CA ASP A 275 -25.31 -6.16 1.94
C ASP A 275 -26.20 -6.17 0.69
N THR A 276 -27.10 -5.20 0.62
CA THR A 276 -28.03 -4.99 -0.49
C THR A 276 -27.42 -4.27 -1.69
N TYR A 277 -26.26 -3.62 -1.54
CA TYR A 277 -25.62 -2.91 -2.66
C TYR A 277 -25.33 -3.87 -3.80
N ARG A 278 -25.58 -3.38 -5.01
CA ARG A 278 -25.24 -4.01 -6.28
C ARG A 278 -24.54 -2.97 -7.12
N ASN A 279 -23.46 -3.34 -7.80
CA ASN A 279 -22.78 -2.42 -8.73
C ASN A 279 -23.65 -2.14 -9.97
N SER A 280 -23.15 -1.31 -10.88
CA SER A 280 -23.79 -0.99 -12.16
C SER A 280 -24.18 -2.21 -13.02
N LEU A 281 -23.59 -3.39 -12.75
CA LEU A 281 -23.91 -4.67 -13.40
C LEU A 281 -24.94 -5.52 -12.63
N GLY A 282 -25.48 -5.03 -11.52
CA GLY A 282 -26.49 -5.71 -10.70
C GLY A 282 -25.93 -6.83 -9.81
N GLN A 283 -24.61 -6.92 -9.62
CA GLN A 283 -23.95 -7.98 -8.86
C GLN A 283 -23.56 -7.52 -7.45
N PRO A 284 -23.58 -8.42 -6.44
CA PRO A 284 -23.16 -8.05 -5.09
C PRO A 284 -21.66 -7.78 -5.05
N ILE A 285 -21.26 -6.64 -4.47
CA ILE A 285 -19.88 -6.45 -4.07
C ILE A 285 -19.64 -7.29 -2.81
N SER A 286 -18.62 -8.14 -2.82
CA SER A 286 -18.39 -9.16 -1.82
C SER A 286 -17.01 -9.08 -1.16
N SER A 287 -16.96 -9.58 0.07
CA SER A 287 -15.81 -10.02 0.87
C SER A 287 -14.61 -10.54 0.07
N GLY A 288 -13.42 -10.31 0.60
CA GLY A 288 -12.14 -10.75 0.03
C GLY A 288 -11.10 -9.64 -0.07
N ILE A 289 -11.46 -8.42 0.35
CA ILE A 289 -10.54 -7.29 0.35
C ILE A 289 -9.54 -7.39 1.50
N ASP A 290 -8.34 -6.91 1.25
CA ASP A 290 -7.22 -6.92 2.17
C ASP A 290 -6.68 -5.49 2.30
N ALA A 291 -6.45 -4.97 3.52
CA ALA A 291 -5.81 -3.66 3.65
C ALA A 291 -4.37 -3.72 3.14
N PHE A 292 -3.60 -4.70 3.61
CA PHE A 292 -2.23 -4.94 3.18
C PHE A 292 -2.08 -6.35 2.61
N GLY A 293 -1.78 -6.43 1.31
CA GLY A 293 -1.31 -7.64 0.63
C GLY A 293 0.17 -7.86 0.90
N LEU A 294 0.51 -8.97 1.55
CA LEU A 294 1.86 -9.34 2.00
C LEU A 294 2.14 -10.84 1.69
N SER A 295 1.46 -11.40 0.69
CA SER A 295 1.51 -12.81 0.25
C SER A 295 2.33 -13.00 -1.04
N ALA A 296 3.67 -13.02 -1.01
CA ALA A 296 4.52 -13.20 0.15
C ALA A 296 5.57 -12.10 0.27
N VAL A 297 5.91 -11.70 1.50
CA VAL A 297 7.18 -11.00 1.78
C VAL A 297 8.31 -12.04 1.83
N HIS A 298 9.15 -12.05 0.79
CA HIS A 298 10.16 -13.10 0.59
C HIS A 298 11.49 -12.82 1.29
N ILE A 299 12.03 -11.61 1.23
CA ILE A 299 13.34 -11.30 1.84
C ILE A 299 13.15 -10.57 3.17
N GLY A 300 12.28 -9.55 3.21
CA GLY A 300 12.13 -8.73 4.39
C GLY A 300 13.37 -7.84 4.65
N PRO A 301 13.35 -7.01 5.71
CA PRO A 301 12.18 -6.74 6.53
C PRO A 301 11.22 -5.72 5.89
N VAL A 302 9.92 -5.92 6.12
CA VAL A 302 8.87 -4.92 5.92
C VAL A 302 8.37 -4.47 7.28
N TYR A 303 8.22 -3.16 7.47
CA TYR A 303 7.73 -2.54 8.71
C TYR A 303 6.41 -1.83 8.44
N LEU A 304 5.34 -2.22 9.13
CA LEU A 304 4.05 -1.57 9.12
C LEU A 304 3.80 -0.99 10.51
N PHE A 305 3.75 0.34 10.65
CA PHE A 305 3.51 0.97 11.94
C PHE A 305 2.66 2.22 11.91
N ASP A 306 1.96 2.53 13.00
CA ASP A 306 1.11 3.73 13.11
C ASP A 306 0.03 3.84 12.00
N ASN A 307 -0.31 2.75 11.31
CA ASN A 307 -1.36 2.77 10.29
C ASN A 307 -2.74 2.63 10.95
N VAL A 308 -3.74 3.25 10.32
CA VAL A 308 -5.15 3.18 10.71
C VAL A 308 -5.91 2.44 9.63
N LEU A 309 -6.56 1.34 10.02
CA LEU A 309 -7.44 0.54 9.17
C LEU A 309 -8.85 0.64 9.72
N ASP A 310 -9.79 1.25 8.99
CA ASP A 310 -11.14 1.53 9.52
C ASP A 310 -12.28 1.08 8.62
N ARG A 311 -13.44 0.87 9.25
CA ARG A 311 -14.77 0.86 8.64
C ARG A 311 -14.87 -0.07 7.42
N ASN A 312 -14.71 -1.37 7.66
CA ASN A 312 -14.94 -2.39 6.66
C ASN A 312 -16.24 -3.16 6.96
N GLU A 313 -17.33 -2.83 6.25
CA GLU A 313 -18.65 -3.43 6.47
C GLU A 313 -18.82 -4.81 5.82
N ARG A 314 -17.88 -5.23 4.96
CA ARG A 314 -17.95 -6.51 4.22
C ARG A 314 -16.97 -7.57 4.69
N GLY A 315 -16.33 -7.36 5.84
CA GLY A 315 -15.22 -8.18 6.30
C GLY A 315 -14.02 -8.12 5.35
N GLY A 316 -13.05 -9.00 5.52
CA GLY A 316 -11.77 -8.94 4.81
C GLY A 316 -10.60 -9.10 5.75
N THR A 317 -9.38 -8.86 5.28
CA THR A 317 -8.17 -9.04 6.09
C THR A 317 -7.43 -7.72 6.31
N ALA A 318 -7.01 -7.45 7.55
CA ALA A 318 -6.11 -6.33 7.80
C ALA A 318 -4.70 -6.58 7.21
N PHE A 319 -4.14 -7.77 7.43
CA PHE A 319 -2.80 -8.16 6.98
C PHE A 319 -2.84 -9.56 6.36
N LYS A 320 -2.78 -9.65 5.03
CA LYS A 320 -2.77 -10.92 4.30
C LYS A 320 -1.34 -11.39 4.03
N LEU A 321 -0.93 -12.43 4.73
CA LEU A 321 0.45 -12.91 4.78
C LEU A 321 0.57 -14.29 4.12
N GLN A 322 1.68 -14.56 3.43
CA GLN A 322 2.02 -15.90 2.94
C GLN A 322 3.39 -16.32 3.41
N SER A 323 3.49 -17.53 3.94
CA SER A 323 4.71 -18.04 4.55
C SER A 323 5.64 -18.76 3.59
N TYR A 324 5.14 -19.73 2.83
CA TYR A 324 5.90 -20.42 1.80
C TYR A 324 4.99 -20.87 0.65
N VAL A 325 5.01 -20.12 -0.47
CA VAL A 325 4.31 -20.57 -1.68
C VAL A 325 5.13 -21.65 -2.33
N LYS A 326 4.55 -22.83 -2.55
CA LYS A 326 5.04 -23.76 -3.57
C LYS A 326 4.34 -23.40 -4.87
N THR A 327 5.00 -22.64 -5.74
CA THR A 327 4.44 -22.37 -7.06
C THR A 327 4.49 -23.67 -7.87
N GLU A 328 3.35 -24.29 -8.15
CA GLU A 328 3.27 -25.44 -9.07
C GLU A 328 3.13 -24.99 -10.54
N THR A 329 3.13 -23.68 -10.82
CA THR A 329 2.85 -23.14 -12.16
C THR A 329 4.02 -23.33 -13.15
N PRO A 330 3.81 -24.02 -14.29
CA PRO A 330 4.81 -24.20 -15.35
C PRO A 330 5.10 -22.90 -16.16
N PRO A 331 6.23 -22.82 -16.91
CA PRO A 331 7.16 -23.91 -17.22
C PRO A 331 8.46 -23.95 -16.39
N ASN A 332 8.78 -22.93 -15.59
CA ASN A 332 10.16 -22.78 -15.08
C ASN A 332 10.31 -22.67 -13.54
N TRP A 333 9.22 -22.66 -12.76
CA TRP A 333 9.26 -22.40 -11.32
C TRP A 333 9.01 -23.64 -10.46
N LYS A 334 9.47 -24.82 -10.91
CA LYS A 334 9.37 -26.05 -10.12
C LYS A 334 10.22 -25.92 -8.84
N HIS A 335 9.57 -25.98 -7.67
CA HIS A 335 10.15 -26.13 -6.32
C HIS A 335 10.72 -24.89 -5.60
N ARG A 336 10.45 -23.66 -6.05
CA ARG A 336 10.85 -22.48 -5.24
C ARG A 336 9.84 -22.19 -4.14
N ARG A 337 10.34 -21.92 -2.93
CA ARG A 337 9.55 -21.47 -1.78
C ARG A 337 9.75 -19.96 -1.63
N PHE A 338 8.68 -19.18 -1.78
CA PHE A 338 8.68 -17.72 -1.58
C PHE A 338 7.93 -17.36 -0.30
N GLY A 339 8.43 -16.36 0.41
CA GLY A 339 8.03 -16.02 1.79
C GLY A 339 9.15 -16.28 2.79
N GLY A 340 8.87 -16.09 4.08
CA GLY A 340 9.87 -16.22 5.16
C GLY A 340 10.57 -14.92 5.55
N GLY A 341 10.35 -13.83 4.80
CA GLY A 341 10.87 -12.51 5.16
C GLY A 341 10.17 -11.96 6.41
N ALA A 342 10.90 -11.25 7.24
CA ALA A 342 10.34 -10.68 8.46
C ALA A 342 9.33 -9.56 8.16
N VAL A 343 8.16 -9.63 8.79
CA VAL A 343 7.12 -8.60 8.74
C VAL A 343 6.86 -8.09 10.15
N TYR A 344 7.15 -6.81 10.36
CA TYR A 344 6.92 -6.13 11.63
C TYR A 344 5.60 -5.36 11.54
N VAL A 345 4.63 -5.71 12.38
CA VAL A 345 3.33 -5.04 12.50
C VAL A 345 3.31 -4.40 13.87
N LEU A 346 3.58 -3.11 13.96
CA LEU A 346 3.88 -2.42 15.23
C LEU A 346 2.96 -1.22 15.41
N HIS A 347 2.26 -1.10 16.53
CA HIS A 347 1.60 0.15 16.88
C HIS A 347 0.53 0.62 15.86
N ASN A 348 -0.16 -0.30 15.19
CA ASN A 348 -1.24 0.02 14.26
C ASN A 348 -2.59 -0.02 14.97
N THR A 349 -3.59 0.70 14.44
CA THR A 349 -4.99 0.59 14.86
C THR A 349 -5.81 -0.01 13.72
N SER A 350 -6.44 -1.17 13.94
CA SER A 350 -7.38 -1.79 13.01
C SER A 350 -8.74 -1.96 13.69
N VAL A 351 -9.79 -1.39 13.10
CA VAL A 351 -11.14 -1.40 13.65
C VAL A 351 -12.15 -1.89 12.63
N ASN A 352 -12.95 -2.87 13.04
CA ASN A 352 -14.03 -3.47 12.26
C ASN A 352 -13.51 -4.17 10.99
N TRP A 353 -12.50 -5.02 11.15
CA TRP A 353 -11.98 -5.90 10.09
C TRP A 353 -12.29 -7.36 10.41
N GLY A 354 -12.70 -8.14 9.41
CA GLY A 354 -13.13 -9.53 9.63
C GLY A 354 -12.00 -10.41 10.19
N THR A 355 -10.85 -10.44 9.51
CA THR A 355 -9.65 -11.16 9.93
C THR A 355 -8.50 -10.17 10.15
N ILE A 356 -7.74 -10.32 11.24
CA ILE A 356 -6.54 -9.47 11.42
C ILE A 356 -5.37 -10.00 10.60
N PHE A 357 -4.97 -11.26 10.83
CA PHE A 357 -3.90 -11.90 10.08
C PHE A 357 -4.45 -13.08 9.29
N TYR A 358 -4.29 -13.07 7.97
CA TYR A 358 -4.60 -14.23 7.14
C TYR A 358 -3.30 -14.91 6.72
N GLY A 359 -3.16 -16.21 7.01
CA GLY A 359 -2.02 -17.01 6.58
C GLY A 359 -2.34 -17.84 5.35
N SER A 360 -2.09 -17.31 4.16
CA SER A 360 -2.24 -18.09 2.92
C SER A 360 -1.17 -19.19 2.89
N GLY A 361 -1.54 -20.44 2.59
CA GLY A 361 -0.57 -21.55 2.52
C GLY A 361 -0.25 -22.31 3.83
N LYS A 362 -1.13 -22.26 4.83
CA LYS A 362 -1.13 -23.03 6.11
C LYS A 362 -0.22 -22.51 7.22
N ASP A 363 0.91 -21.88 6.93
CA ASP A 363 1.78 -21.34 8.00
C ASP A 363 1.71 -19.80 8.04
N LEU A 364 1.82 -19.23 9.23
CA LEU A 364 2.12 -17.83 9.44
C LEU A 364 3.56 -17.75 9.96
N THR A 365 4.46 -17.14 9.18
CA THR A 365 5.91 -17.15 9.47
C THR A 365 6.50 -15.76 9.53
N GLY A 366 7.49 -15.55 10.40
CA GLY A 366 8.27 -14.31 10.43
C GLY A 366 7.48 -13.05 10.80
N VAL A 367 6.36 -13.17 11.51
CA VAL A 367 5.52 -12.03 11.90
C VAL A 367 5.87 -11.57 13.31
N ILE A 368 6.23 -10.29 13.45
CA ILE A 368 6.49 -9.64 14.74
C ILE A 368 5.41 -8.59 14.97
N SER A 369 4.45 -8.91 15.83
CA SER A 369 3.33 -8.03 16.19
C SER A 369 3.55 -7.40 17.57
N ARG A 370 3.55 -6.07 17.67
CA ARG A 370 3.67 -5.36 18.96
C ARG A 370 2.75 -4.16 19.05
N ASN A 371 2.14 -3.97 20.23
CA ASN A 371 1.42 -2.76 20.59
C ASN A 371 0.33 -2.34 19.60
N ASN A 372 -0.25 -3.27 18.84
CA ASN A 372 -1.33 -2.94 17.94
C ASN A 372 -2.67 -2.99 18.68
N LEU A 373 -3.58 -2.12 18.27
CA LEU A 373 -4.98 -2.16 18.67
C LEU A 373 -5.77 -2.84 17.55
N PHE A 374 -6.32 -4.01 17.84
CA PHE A 374 -7.07 -4.80 16.86
C PHE A 374 -8.50 -5.05 17.33
N GLU A 375 -9.47 -4.61 16.53
CA GLU A 375 -10.87 -4.97 16.68
C GLU A 375 -11.36 -5.68 15.41
N GLY A 376 -11.74 -6.95 15.57
CA GLY A 376 -12.23 -7.79 14.47
C GLY A 376 -12.95 -9.05 14.93
N ASP A 377 -13.30 -9.90 13.97
CA ASP A 377 -14.02 -11.17 14.24
C ASP A 377 -13.06 -12.33 14.49
N THR A 378 -12.00 -12.42 13.67
CA THR A 378 -11.02 -13.49 13.67
C THR A 378 -9.61 -12.92 13.81
N GLY A 379 -8.83 -13.45 14.76
CA GLY A 379 -7.46 -13.01 14.95
C GLY A 379 -6.52 -13.53 13.87
N ILE A 380 -6.22 -14.83 13.88
CA ILE A 380 -5.47 -15.49 12.80
C ILE A 380 -6.40 -16.42 12.02
N GLY A 381 -6.66 -16.08 10.76
CA GLY A 381 -7.50 -16.85 9.85
C GLY A 381 -6.68 -17.84 9.00
N TRP A 382 -7.23 -19.05 8.81
CA TRP A 382 -6.77 -20.08 7.86
C TRP A 382 -5.34 -20.61 8.02
N SER A 383 -4.59 -20.14 9.01
CA SER A 383 -3.30 -20.71 9.41
C SER A 383 -3.48 -21.91 10.34
N GLN A 384 -2.72 -22.97 10.08
CA GLN A 384 -2.59 -24.16 10.91
C GLN A 384 -1.42 -24.05 11.89
N HIS A 385 -0.39 -23.27 11.55
CA HIS A 385 0.84 -23.14 12.35
C HIS A 385 1.36 -21.69 12.38
N VAL A 386 1.77 -21.25 13.56
CA VAL A 386 2.50 -19.99 13.78
C VAL A 386 3.96 -20.33 14.06
N ILE A 387 4.87 -19.87 13.20
CA ILE A 387 6.30 -20.27 13.19
C ILE A 387 7.16 -19.01 13.18
N ASP A 388 8.28 -19.01 13.91
CA ASP A 388 9.26 -17.90 13.95
C ASP A 388 8.61 -16.51 14.06
N SER A 389 7.49 -16.46 14.79
CA SER A 389 6.63 -15.28 14.93
C SER A 389 6.46 -14.97 16.40
N SER A 390 6.21 -13.70 16.71
CA SER A 390 6.14 -13.22 18.08
C SER A 390 5.08 -12.13 18.21
N PHE A 391 4.19 -12.24 19.19
CA PHE A 391 3.07 -11.33 19.42
C PHE A 391 3.09 -10.87 20.88
N GLN A 392 3.06 -9.56 21.12
CA GLN A 392 3.15 -9.03 22.48
C GLN A 392 2.48 -7.65 22.61
N ASN A 393 1.80 -7.39 23.73
CA ASN A 393 1.21 -6.09 24.05
C ASN A 393 0.18 -5.56 23.03
N ASP A 394 -0.29 -6.41 22.11
CA ASP A 394 -1.44 -6.08 21.27
C ASP A 394 -2.72 -6.06 22.12
N VAL A 395 -3.57 -5.06 21.97
CA VAL A 395 -4.93 -5.02 22.52
C VAL A 395 -5.87 -5.63 21.49
N HIS A 396 -6.69 -6.60 21.90
CA HIS A 396 -7.57 -7.30 20.96
C HIS A 396 -8.85 -7.87 21.58
N ASN A 397 -9.96 -7.82 20.83
CA ASN A 397 -11.27 -8.36 21.25
C ASN A 397 -11.47 -9.84 20.90
N MET A 398 -10.64 -10.39 20.02
CA MET A 398 -10.73 -11.76 19.50
C MET A 398 -9.56 -12.64 19.98
N GLU A 399 -9.60 -13.94 19.70
CA GLU A 399 -8.45 -14.83 19.91
C GLU A 399 -7.47 -14.71 18.72
N LEU A 400 -6.23 -14.27 18.96
CA LEU A 400 -5.17 -14.25 17.94
C LEU A 400 -4.52 -15.63 17.79
N SER A 401 -4.01 -16.20 18.88
CA SER A 401 -3.58 -17.60 18.98
C SER A 401 -3.30 -17.93 20.45
N ARG A 402 -3.18 -19.22 20.78
CA ARG A 402 -2.76 -19.67 22.12
C ARG A 402 -1.35 -19.21 22.53
N GLN A 403 -0.54 -18.73 21.58
CA GLN A 403 0.84 -18.30 21.80
C GLN A 403 0.97 -16.77 21.91
N VAL A 404 -0.12 -16.02 21.71
CA VAL A 404 -0.11 -14.56 21.77
C VAL A 404 -0.20 -14.06 23.21
N ARG A 405 0.70 -13.16 23.59
CA ARG A 405 0.70 -12.48 24.90
C ARG A 405 0.18 -11.04 24.74
N GLY A 406 -1.13 -10.91 24.58
CA GLY A 406 -1.82 -9.61 24.40
C GLY A 406 -2.74 -9.23 25.55
N ILE A 407 -3.38 -8.08 25.42
CA ILE A 407 -4.35 -7.52 26.37
C ILE A 407 -5.74 -7.78 25.80
N ARG A 408 -6.46 -8.75 26.37
CA ARG A 408 -7.77 -9.14 25.88
C ARG A 408 -8.85 -8.16 26.33
N GLY A 409 -9.56 -7.59 25.38
CA GLY A 409 -10.70 -6.71 25.62
C GLY A 409 -11.01 -5.83 24.41
N ARG A 410 -12.05 -5.02 24.53
CA ARG A 410 -12.42 -4.04 23.49
C ARG A 410 -12.01 -2.65 23.96
N ALA A 411 -11.20 -1.95 23.17
CA ALA A 411 -10.89 -0.56 23.41
C ALA A 411 -12.12 0.32 23.16
N SER A 412 -12.13 1.48 23.80
CA SER A 412 -13.10 2.55 23.56
C SER A 412 -12.39 3.76 22.99
N PHE A 413 -13.03 4.48 22.06
CA PHE A 413 -12.40 5.55 21.29
C PHE A 413 -13.05 6.92 21.54
N ARG A 414 -12.29 8.01 21.35
CA ARG A 414 -12.81 9.38 21.30
C ARG A 414 -13.40 9.66 19.91
N GLY A 415 -14.69 9.39 19.74
CA GLY A 415 -15.38 9.60 18.47
C GLY A 415 -14.69 8.86 17.31
N ASP A 416 -14.51 9.56 16.19
CA ASP A 416 -13.91 9.00 14.97
C ASP A 416 -12.38 9.22 14.84
N SER A 417 -11.71 9.71 15.89
CA SER A 417 -10.27 10.00 15.87
C SER A 417 -9.39 8.75 15.99
N TYR A 418 -9.97 7.61 16.38
CA TYR A 418 -9.27 6.38 16.77
C TYR A 418 -8.25 6.54 17.91
N GLN A 419 -8.21 7.70 18.58
CA GLN A 419 -7.58 7.84 19.89
C GLN A 419 -8.39 7.10 20.95
N LEU A 420 -7.70 6.55 21.95
CA LEU A 420 -8.35 5.93 23.09
C LEU A 420 -9.20 6.93 23.90
N ALA A 421 -10.38 6.51 24.35
CA ALA A 421 -11.16 7.28 25.31
C ALA A 421 -10.51 7.22 26.71
N PRO A 422 -10.65 8.26 27.57
CA PRO A 422 -10.15 8.20 28.94
C PRO A 422 -10.64 6.94 29.68
N GLY A 423 -9.71 6.20 30.28
CA GLY A 423 -10.01 4.94 30.97
C GLY A 423 -10.17 3.72 30.05
N SER A 424 -9.96 3.87 28.75
CA SER A 424 -9.91 2.73 27.83
C SER A 424 -8.76 1.79 28.18
N ILE A 425 -8.95 0.51 27.88
CA ILE A 425 -7.84 -0.43 27.81
C ILE A 425 -6.85 0.01 26.73
N GLY A 426 -5.56 -0.24 26.96
CA GLY A 426 -4.49 0.14 26.05
C GLY A 426 -3.75 1.41 26.45
N ILE A 427 -4.35 2.25 27.32
CA ILE A 427 -3.65 3.45 27.83
C ILE A 427 -2.47 3.03 28.69
N ASP A 428 -1.28 3.59 28.44
CA ASP A 428 -0.04 3.27 29.16
C ASP A 428 0.33 1.78 29.14
N GLN A 429 -0.09 1.02 28.12
CA GLN A 429 0.12 -0.43 28.07
C GLN A 429 1.10 -0.89 26.98
N ALA A 430 1.50 -0.02 26.07
CA ALA A 430 2.41 -0.40 25.01
C ALA A 430 3.83 -0.54 25.56
N MET A 431 4.59 -1.43 24.93
CA MET A 431 6.04 -1.40 25.12
C MET A 431 6.61 -0.16 24.42
N ARG A 432 7.65 0.42 25.01
CA ARG A 432 8.45 1.42 24.30
C ARG A 432 9.21 0.74 23.14
N LEU A 433 8.91 1.18 21.91
CA LEU A 433 9.56 0.81 20.68
C LEU A 433 10.38 2.02 20.20
N PRO A 434 11.72 2.00 20.33
CA PRO A 434 12.54 3.14 19.98
C PRO A 434 12.28 3.65 18.57
N ASN A 435 12.11 4.96 18.46
CA ASN A 435 11.78 5.73 17.27
C ASN A 435 10.41 5.47 16.64
N ILE A 436 9.53 4.69 17.27
CA ILE A 436 8.16 4.44 16.78
C ILE A 436 7.17 5.17 17.68
N ASN A 437 7.19 4.89 18.98
CA ASN A 437 6.24 5.45 19.95
C ASN A 437 6.96 6.11 21.13
N ASP A 438 7.99 6.91 20.84
CA ASP A 438 8.76 7.64 21.86
C ASP A 438 8.06 8.90 22.39
N CYS A 439 7.11 9.43 21.62
CA CYS A 439 6.29 10.56 22.00
C CYS A 439 5.01 10.04 22.65
N PHE A 440 5.09 9.88 23.97
CA PHE A 440 3.97 9.45 24.80
C PHE A 440 3.92 10.27 26.09
N ASN A 441 2.75 10.27 26.71
CA ASN A 441 2.53 10.87 28.01
C ASN A 441 2.30 9.76 29.04
N GLY A 442 2.48 10.07 30.32
CA GLY A 442 2.26 9.07 31.39
C GLY A 442 3.46 8.15 31.62
N SER A 443 3.16 6.88 31.85
CA SER A 443 4.12 5.85 32.29
C SER A 443 4.64 4.95 31.17
N ALA A 444 3.90 4.82 30.07
CA ALA A 444 4.30 4.10 28.86
C ALA A 444 3.46 4.58 27.67
N PRO A 445 3.82 4.26 26.41
CA PRO A 445 2.98 4.62 25.27
C PRO A 445 1.61 3.93 25.32
N ASP A 446 0.63 4.54 24.68
CA ASP A 446 -0.67 3.92 24.44
C ASP A 446 -0.58 2.85 23.35
N VAL A 447 -1.48 1.87 23.38
CA VAL A 447 -1.58 0.83 22.34
C VAL A 447 -2.40 1.35 21.16
N GLY A 448 -1.90 1.12 19.95
CA GLY A 448 -2.52 1.60 18.69
C GLY A 448 -1.78 2.80 18.11
N ALA A 449 -2.26 3.31 16.97
CA ALA A 449 -1.57 4.33 16.18
C ALA A 449 -1.45 5.72 16.85
N PHE A 450 -2.28 6.01 17.85
CA PHE A 450 -2.37 7.35 18.44
C PHE A 450 -2.21 7.31 19.96
N GLU A 451 -1.42 8.25 20.46
CA GLU A 451 -1.33 8.57 21.87
C GLU A 451 -2.54 9.41 22.31
N LEU A 452 -3.04 9.17 23.53
CA LEU A 452 -4.11 9.96 24.10
C LEU A 452 -3.75 11.43 24.24
N GLY A 453 -4.47 12.28 23.49
CA GLY A 453 -4.25 13.73 23.48
C GLY A 453 -3.51 14.24 22.25
N ASP A 454 -2.97 13.35 21.42
CA ASP A 454 -2.25 13.70 20.20
C ASP A 454 -3.07 13.35 18.95
N GLU A 455 -3.37 14.34 18.12
CA GLU A 455 -4.13 14.18 16.88
C GLU A 455 -3.31 13.55 15.73
N GLN A 456 -1.99 13.39 15.93
CA GLN A 456 -1.09 12.78 14.96
C GLN A 456 -0.32 11.62 15.61
N ALA A 457 -0.18 10.54 14.85
CA ALA A 457 0.61 9.38 15.26
C ALA A 457 2.07 9.78 15.48
N CYS A 458 2.76 9.07 16.37
CA CYS A 458 4.07 9.48 16.83
C CYS A 458 5.13 9.54 15.72
N ALA A 459 5.10 8.60 14.78
CA ALA A 459 5.99 8.64 13.63
C ALA A 459 5.67 9.72 12.59
N GLY A 460 4.54 10.42 12.73
CA GLY A 460 4.15 11.55 11.91
C GLY A 460 4.52 12.92 12.51
N GLN A 461 4.96 12.97 13.78
CA GLN A 461 5.28 14.21 14.50
C GLN A 461 6.64 14.84 14.16
#